data_AF-A0A1G9WSN3-F1
#
_entry.id   AF-A0A1G9WSN3-F1
#
_cell.length_a   1.000
_cell.length_b   1.000
_cell.length_c   1.000
_cell.angle_alpha   90.00
_cell.angle_beta   90.00
_cell.angle_gamma   90.00
#
_symmetry.space_group_name_H-M   'P 1'
#
loop_
_entity.id
_entity.type
_entity.pdbx_description
1 polymer ?
#
loop_
_entity_poly.entity_id
_entity_poly.type
_entity_poly.pdbx_seq_one_letter_code
_entity_poly.pdbx_strand_id
1 'polypeptide(L)'
;MPPYAPPPLLEPSLRALQDYMHRFYPDRAHSDPIPIDFWSVADDELFLEILSYMPLHISEEAQARFAEWPLAFQLAFPVFWLEDDYEFNGWTALTNAGEDLLQRAVDAYERIGMHSEAQALAKALVSVCQAPADEEAAKRAYKSVPNPYADDEAKFSELLRFFRGNPQLWQETHQP
;
A
#
# COMPACT_ATOMS: atom_id res chain seq x y z
N MET A 1 -0.82 -24.07 12.84
CA MET A 1 -0.65 -22.73 13.44
C MET A 1 -1.96 -22.33 14.07
N PRO A 2 -1.98 -21.59 15.20
CA PRO A 2 -3.22 -21.01 15.69
C PRO A 2 -3.83 -20.09 14.61
N PRO A 3 -5.17 -19.98 14.51
CA PRO A 3 -5.80 -19.06 13.58
C PRO A 3 -5.38 -17.63 13.91
N TYR A 4 -5.04 -16.84 12.89
CA TYR A 4 -4.70 -15.44 13.07
C TYR A 4 -5.89 -14.68 13.66
N ALA A 5 -5.62 -13.90 14.71
CA ALA A 5 -6.57 -13.00 15.32
C ALA A 5 -6.21 -11.56 14.89
N PRO A 6 -6.98 -10.91 14.01
CA PRO A 6 -6.71 -9.55 13.58
C PRO A 6 -6.76 -8.56 14.76
N PRO A 7 -5.93 -7.51 14.76
CA PRO A 7 -6.09 -6.40 15.69
C PRO A 7 -7.53 -5.87 15.61
N PRO A 8 -8.21 -5.61 16.74
CA PRO A 8 -9.61 -5.15 16.73
C PRO A 8 -9.85 -3.91 15.88
N LEU A 9 -8.83 -3.04 15.75
CA LEU A 9 -8.86 -1.84 14.94
C LEU A 9 -8.95 -2.13 13.42
N LEU A 10 -8.28 -3.19 12.96
CA LEU A 10 -8.22 -3.56 11.53
C LEU A 10 -9.18 -4.67 11.15
N GLU A 11 -9.69 -5.44 12.13
CA GLU A 11 -10.58 -6.57 11.88
C GLU A 11 -11.78 -6.22 10.98
N PRO A 12 -12.54 -5.12 11.21
CA PRO A 12 -13.67 -4.77 10.35
C PRO A 12 -13.24 -4.53 8.89
N SER A 13 -12.11 -3.86 8.68
CA SER A 13 -11.57 -3.56 7.36
C SER A 13 -11.05 -4.79 6.64
N LEU A 14 -10.36 -5.69 7.36
CA LEU A 14 -9.88 -6.96 6.79
C LEU A 14 -11.05 -7.87 6.40
N ARG A 15 -12.13 -7.89 7.19
CA ARG A 15 -13.36 -8.61 6.83
C ARG A 15 -14.06 -8.00 5.62
N ALA A 16 -14.16 -6.67 5.56
CA ALA A 16 -14.74 -5.99 4.41
C ALA A 16 -13.95 -6.27 3.11
N LEU A 17 -12.63 -6.23 3.19
CA LEU A 17 -11.74 -6.58 2.07
C LEU A 17 -11.93 -8.05 1.65
N GLN A 18 -11.96 -8.98 2.61
CA GLN A 18 -12.23 -10.40 2.34
C GLN A 18 -13.57 -10.61 1.64
N ASP A 19 -14.64 -9.99 2.15
CA ASP A 19 -15.98 -10.07 1.57
C ASP A 19 -16.01 -9.50 0.14
N TYR A 20 -15.29 -8.41 -0.11
CA TYR A 20 -15.14 -7.83 -1.45
C TYR A 20 -14.46 -8.81 -2.41
N MET A 21 -13.33 -9.40 -1.97
CA MET A 21 -12.59 -10.35 -2.79
C MET A 21 -13.38 -11.63 -3.08
N HIS A 22 -14.22 -12.10 -2.17
CA HIS A 22 -15.14 -13.22 -2.43
C HIS A 22 -16.29 -12.87 -3.39
N ARG A 23 -16.67 -11.60 -3.53
CA ARG A 23 -17.62 -11.18 -4.57
C ARG A 23 -16.97 -11.17 -5.95
N PHE A 24 -15.69 -10.80 -6.02
CA PHE A 24 -14.92 -10.80 -7.26
C PHE A 24 -14.50 -12.24 -7.66
N TYR A 25 -14.18 -13.08 -6.69
CA TYR A 25 -13.80 -14.48 -6.83
C TYR A 25 -14.78 -15.43 -6.11
N PRO A 26 -16.01 -15.61 -6.62
CA PRO A 26 -17.06 -16.39 -5.94
C PRO A 26 -16.70 -17.86 -5.73
N ASP A 27 -15.87 -18.44 -6.62
CA ASP A 27 -15.43 -19.83 -6.50
C ASP A 27 -14.47 -20.03 -5.31
N ARG A 28 -13.65 -19.01 -5.00
CA ARG A 28 -12.74 -19.05 -3.84
C ARG A 28 -13.52 -19.15 -2.54
N ALA A 29 -14.69 -18.52 -2.42
CA ALA A 29 -15.51 -18.58 -1.20
C ALA A 29 -15.89 -20.01 -0.76
N HIS A 30 -15.89 -20.98 -1.69
CA HIS A 30 -16.30 -22.36 -1.42
C HIS A 30 -15.16 -23.38 -1.50
N SER A 31 -14.21 -23.20 -2.42
CA SER A 31 -13.22 -24.23 -2.76
C SER A 31 -11.84 -23.98 -2.14
N ASP A 32 -11.45 -22.72 -2.04
CA ASP A 32 -10.18 -22.27 -1.46
C ASP A 32 -10.35 -20.84 -0.92
N PRO A 33 -10.98 -20.69 0.26
CA PRO A 33 -11.36 -19.38 0.78
C PRO A 33 -10.15 -18.50 1.06
N ILE A 34 -10.18 -17.28 0.52
CA ILE A 34 -9.21 -16.23 0.87
C ILE A 34 -9.26 -16.05 2.41
N PRO A 35 -8.16 -16.30 3.13
CA PRO A 35 -8.13 -16.19 4.58
C PRO A 35 -8.05 -14.72 5.02
N ILE A 36 -8.41 -14.45 6.27
CA ILE A 36 -8.35 -13.08 6.84
C ILE A 36 -6.90 -12.59 6.97
N ASP A 37 -5.97 -13.50 7.22
CA ASP A 37 -4.53 -13.33 7.07
C ASP A 37 -4.09 -13.58 5.62
N PHE A 38 -4.61 -12.78 4.69
CA PHE A 38 -4.42 -12.99 3.24
C PHE A 38 -2.95 -13.04 2.80
N TRP A 39 -2.01 -12.47 3.56
CA TRP A 39 -0.56 -12.62 3.31
C TRP A 39 -0.06 -14.06 3.45
N SER A 40 -0.87 -14.97 3.98
CA SER A 40 -0.60 -16.43 4.00
C SER A 40 -0.96 -17.13 2.69
N VAL A 41 -1.71 -16.48 1.79
CA VAL A 41 -2.06 -17.01 0.46
C VAL A 41 -0.78 -17.21 -0.34
N ALA A 42 -0.57 -18.40 -0.90
CA ALA A 42 0.65 -18.72 -1.65
C ALA A 42 0.68 -18.12 -3.08
N ASP A 43 -0.47 -17.72 -3.58
CA ASP A 43 -0.66 -17.08 -4.88
C ASP A 43 -0.23 -15.61 -4.81
N ASP A 44 0.87 -15.27 -5.49
CA ASP A 44 1.48 -13.94 -5.46
C ASP A 44 0.67 -12.89 -6.22
N GLU A 45 0.02 -13.27 -7.31
CA GLU A 45 -0.85 -12.37 -8.08
C GLU A 45 -2.07 -12.00 -7.23
N LEU A 46 -2.72 -13.01 -6.63
CA LEU A 46 -3.85 -12.78 -5.72
C LEU A 46 -3.43 -11.97 -4.50
N PHE A 47 -2.23 -12.19 -3.95
CA PHE A 47 -1.72 -11.40 -2.82
C PHE A 47 -1.58 -9.91 -3.18
N LEU A 48 -0.98 -9.59 -4.32
CA LEU A 48 -0.81 -8.20 -4.78
C LEU A 48 -2.17 -7.56 -5.10
N GLU A 49 -3.09 -8.31 -5.69
CA GLU A 49 -4.44 -7.83 -5.98
C GLU A 49 -5.23 -7.54 -4.69
N ILE A 50 -5.12 -8.37 -3.66
CA ILE A 50 -5.74 -8.06 -2.36
C ILE A 50 -5.14 -6.77 -1.77
N LEU A 51 -3.84 -6.54 -1.95
CA LEU A 51 -3.19 -5.32 -1.49
C LEU A 51 -3.64 -4.07 -2.26
N SER A 52 -3.86 -4.15 -3.58
CA SER A 52 -4.35 -3.01 -4.36
C SER A 52 -5.75 -2.57 -3.93
N TYR A 53 -6.62 -3.50 -3.52
CA TYR A 53 -7.95 -3.18 -3.01
C TYR A 53 -7.99 -2.77 -1.52
N MET A 54 -6.92 -3.00 -0.77
CA MET A 54 -6.88 -2.71 0.67
C MET A 54 -7.23 -1.24 1.01
N PRO A 55 -6.70 -0.20 0.34
CA PRO A 55 -6.95 1.20 0.71
C PRO A 55 -8.43 1.57 0.73
N LEU A 56 -9.24 0.99 -0.17
CA LEU A 56 -10.67 1.24 -0.29
C LEU A 56 -11.49 0.72 0.90
N HIS A 57 -10.92 -0.18 1.69
CA HIS A 57 -11.63 -0.93 2.74
C HIS A 57 -11.17 -0.54 4.15
N ILE A 58 -10.10 0.26 4.28
CA ILE A 58 -9.67 0.77 5.58
C ILE A 58 -10.60 1.90 6.03
N SER A 59 -11.24 1.72 7.20
CA SER A 59 -12.11 2.74 7.79
C SER A 59 -11.36 4.00 8.22
N GLU A 60 -12.05 5.14 8.23
CA GLU A 60 -11.49 6.41 8.74
C GLU A 60 -11.02 6.29 10.20
N GLU A 61 -11.74 5.53 11.04
CA GLU A 61 -11.34 5.27 12.43
C GLU A 61 -9.99 4.52 12.51
N ALA A 62 -9.81 3.49 11.68
CA ALA A 62 -8.55 2.79 11.60
C ALA A 62 -7.44 3.73 11.12
N GLN A 63 -7.69 4.53 10.07
CA GLN A 63 -6.72 5.48 9.52
C GLN A 63 -6.30 6.54 10.54
N ALA A 64 -7.23 7.02 11.38
CA ALA A 64 -6.92 7.97 12.45
C ALA A 64 -5.93 7.41 13.49
N ARG A 65 -5.84 6.08 13.62
CA ARG A 65 -4.97 5.35 14.54
C ARG A 65 -3.88 4.56 13.81
N PHE A 66 -3.44 5.06 12.66
CA PHE A 66 -2.46 4.43 11.78
C PHE A 66 -1.19 3.94 12.47
N ALA A 67 -0.68 4.69 13.45
CA ALA A 67 0.55 4.33 14.18
C ALA A 67 0.43 3.02 14.98
N GLU A 68 -0.80 2.57 15.27
CA GLU A 68 -1.07 1.33 16.01
C GLU A 68 -1.14 0.09 15.11
N TRP A 69 -1.11 0.27 13.80
CA TRP A 69 -1.22 -0.84 12.86
C TRP A 69 0.04 -1.70 12.86
N PRO A 70 -0.05 -2.98 12.46
CA PRO A 70 1.15 -3.74 12.19
C PRO A 70 2.01 -3.11 11.10
N LEU A 71 3.33 -3.27 11.19
CA LEU A 71 4.27 -2.52 10.33
C LEU A 71 4.01 -2.74 8.84
N ALA A 72 3.70 -3.96 8.41
CA ALA A 72 3.41 -4.22 6.99
C ALA A 72 2.22 -3.40 6.47
N PHE A 73 1.16 -3.21 7.27
CA PHE A 73 0.03 -2.37 6.89
C PHE A 73 0.41 -0.89 6.82
N GLN A 74 1.27 -0.42 7.73
CA GLN A 74 1.77 0.95 7.69
C GLN A 74 2.62 1.22 6.43
N LEU A 75 3.31 0.21 5.93
CA LEU A 75 4.11 0.32 4.69
C LEU A 75 3.23 0.17 3.45
N ALA A 76 2.34 -0.83 3.43
CA ALA A 76 1.52 -1.14 2.27
C ALA A 76 0.48 -0.07 1.98
N PHE A 77 -0.22 0.45 2.99
CA PHE A 77 -1.33 1.38 2.78
C PHE A 77 -0.97 2.62 1.94
N PRO A 78 0.06 3.42 2.29
CA PRO A 78 0.36 4.61 1.51
C PRO A 78 0.89 4.28 0.10
N VAL A 79 1.56 3.14 -0.08
CA VAL A 79 2.02 2.68 -1.39
C VAL A 79 0.83 2.31 -2.26
N PHE A 80 0.00 1.36 -1.82
CA PHE A 80 -1.11 0.86 -2.64
C PHE A 80 -2.24 1.87 -2.79
N TRP A 81 -2.39 2.84 -1.86
CA TRP A 81 -3.28 3.98 -2.08
C TRP A 81 -2.82 4.80 -3.29
N LEU A 82 -1.51 5.07 -3.40
CA LEU A 82 -0.98 5.80 -4.55
C LEU A 82 -1.10 5.02 -5.84
N GLU A 83 -0.80 3.73 -5.84
CA GLU A 83 -0.90 2.90 -7.05
C GLU A 83 -2.35 2.83 -7.57
N ASP A 84 -3.34 2.67 -6.66
CA ASP A 84 -4.77 2.72 -7.02
C ASP A 84 -5.13 4.10 -7.61
N ASP A 85 -4.75 5.19 -6.96
CA ASP A 85 -5.08 6.53 -7.47
C ASP A 85 -4.32 6.87 -8.77
N TYR A 86 -3.11 6.33 -8.97
CA TYR A 86 -2.37 6.45 -10.23
C TYR A 86 -3.11 5.77 -11.39
N GLU A 87 -3.70 4.60 -11.16
CA GLU A 87 -4.45 3.86 -12.19
C GLU A 87 -5.64 4.69 -12.72
N PHE A 88 -6.35 5.39 -11.83
CA PHE A 88 -7.55 6.16 -12.20
C PHE A 88 -7.26 7.62 -12.57
N ASN A 89 -6.33 8.28 -11.88
CA ASN A 89 -6.10 9.72 -11.96
C ASN A 89 -4.72 10.10 -12.51
N GLY A 90 -3.84 9.14 -12.77
CA GLY A 90 -2.49 9.41 -13.25
C GLY A 90 -1.71 10.33 -12.30
N TRP A 91 -1.04 11.36 -12.83
CA TRP A 91 -0.18 12.23 -12.01
C TRP A 91 -0.93 13.12 -11.02
N THR A 92 -2.25 13.29 -11.18
CA THR A 92 -3.09 13.96 -10.18
C THR A 92 -3.07 13.22 -8.84
N ALA A 93 -2.72 11.93 -8.82
CA ALA A 93 -2.61 11.13 -7.60
C ALA A 93 -1.67 11.72 -6.55
N LEU A 94 -0.58 12.32 -7.00
CA LEU A 94 0.36 13.01 -6.12
C LEU A 94 -0.28 14.22 -5.42
N THR A 95 -1.10 14.98 -6.14
CA THR A 95 -1.80 16.13 -5.57
C THR A 95 -2.99 15.72 -4.71
N ASN A 96 -3.66 14.61 -5.05
CA ASN A 96 -4.77 14.06 -4.27
C ASN A 96 -4.31 13.50 -2.90
N ALA A 97 -3.16 12.82 -2.89
CA ALA A 97 -2.56 12.29 -1.66
C ALA A 97 -2.25 13.39 -0.63
N GLY A 98 -1.87 14.57 -1.11
CA GLY A 98 -1.43 15.68 -0.26
C GLY A 98 -0.11 15.37 0.48
N GLU A 99 0.31 16.29 1.34
CA GLU A 99 1.62 16.24 2.00
C GLU A 99 1.78 15.01 2.91
N ASP A 100 0.80 14.75 3.77
CA ASP A 100 0.90 13.70 4.80
C ASP A 100 0.99 12.29 4.21
N LEU A 101 0.15 11.97 3.22
CA LEU A 101 0.13 10.63 2.63
C LEU A 101 1.34 10.40 1.73
N LEU A 102 1.75 11.42 0.97
CA LEU A 102 2.98 11.35 0.18
C LEU A 102 4.21 11.15 1.06
N GLN A 103 4.32 11.87 2.18
CA GLN A 103 5.44 11.67 3.10
C GLN A 103 5.44 10.23 3.65
N ARG A 104 4.29 9.66 3.97
CA ARG A 104 4.18 8.26 4.41
C ARG A 104 4.60 7.28 3.30
N ALA A 105 4.25 7.54 2.05
CA ALA A 105 4.69 6.70 0.94
C ALA A 105 6.21 6.80 0.72
N VAL A 106 6.79 7.99 0.85
CA VAL A 106 8.26 8.19 0.83
C VAL A 106 8.92 7.37 1.93
N ASP A 107 8.43 7.47 3.17
CA ASP A 107 8.97 6.74 4.31
C ASP A 107 8.79 5.22 4.15
N ALA A 108 7.69 4.79 3.53
CA ALA A 108 7.42 3.38 3.26
C ALA A 108 8.41 2.82 2.23
N TYR A 109 8.58 3.48 1.08
CA TYR A 109 9.56 3.06 0.08
C TYR A 109 11.00 3.04 0.61
N GLU A 110 11.35 4.02 1.45
CA GLU A 110 12.67 4.06 2.10
C GLU A 110 12.87 2.85 3.02
N ARG A 111 11.88 2.49 3.83
CA ARG A 111 11.94 1.30 4.71
C ARG A 111 11.93 -0.03 3.97
N ILE A 112 11.26 -0.09 2.81
CA ILE A 112 11.24 -1.28 1.94
C ILE A 112 12.61 -1.49 1.28
N GLY A 113 13.43 -0.43 1.18
CA GLY A 113 14.74 -0.44 0.51
C GLY A 113 14.70 0.08 -0.94
N MET A 114 13.56 0.64 -1.36
CA MET A 114 13.37 1.23 -2.69
C MET A 114 13.80 2.70 -2.69
N HIS A 115 15.07 2.95 -2.33
CA HIS A 115 15.60 4.30 -2.09
C HIS A 115 15.44 5.26 -3.28
N SER A 116 15.54 4.77 -4.52
CA SER A 116 15.36 5.59 -5.71
C SER A 116 13.91 6.04 -5.90
N GLU A 117 12.95 5.17 -5.59
CA GLU A 117 11.51 5.50 -5.58
C GLU A 117 11.22 6.54 -4.50
N ALA A 118 11.72 6.30 -3.27
CA ALA A 118 11.58 7.24 -2.16
C ALA A 118 12.15 8.62 -2.51
N GLN A 119 13.32 8.68 -3.15
CA GLN A 119 13.93 9.93 -3.61
C GLN A 119 13.13 10.64 -4.71
N ALA A 120 12.63 9.90 -5.69
CA ALA A 120 11.78 10.44 -6.76
C ALA A 120 10.48 11.02 -6.17
N LEU A 121 9.83 10.28 -5.28
CA LEU A 121 8.61 10.69 -4.62
C LEU A 121 8.83 11.86 -3.65
N ALA A 122 9.97 11.93 -2.96
CA ALA A 122 10.35 13.07 -2.13
C ALA A 122 10.54 14.36 -2.95
N LYS A 123 11.05 14.26 -4.18
CA LYS A 123 11.12 15.42 -5.11
C LYS A 123 9.73 15.86 -5.54
N ALA A 124 8.84 14.91 -5.85
CA ALA A 124 7.44 15.21 -6.15
C ALA A 124 6.74 15.89 -4.97
N LEU A 125 6.93 15.38 -3.74
CA LEU A 125 6.37 15.96 -2.52
C LEU A 125 6.75 17.44 -2.37
N VAL A 126 8.03 17.79 -2.52
CA VAL A 126 8.47 19.19 -2.47
C VAL A 126 7.74 20.05 -3.51
N SER A 127 7.53 19.52 -4.71
CA SER A 127 6.77 20.20 -5.77
C SER A 127 5.29 20.36 -5.40
N VAL A 128 4.66 19.32 -4.84
CA VAL A 128 3.25 19.36 -4.41
C VAL A 128 3.05 20.38 -3.30
N CYS A 129 3.93 20.45 -2.29
CA CYS A 129 3.84 21.47 -1.24
C CYS A 129 3.99 22.90 -1.76
N GLN A 130 4.78 23.10 -2.82
CA GLN A 130 5.00 24.42 -3.42
C GLN A 130 3.88 24.85 -4.38
N ALA A 131 3.32 23.89 -5.12
CA ALA A 131 2.28 24.13 -6.11
C ALA A 131 1.26 22.95 -6.13
N PRO A 132 0.32 22.90 -5.16
CA PRO A 132 -0.58 21.76 -4.98
C PRO A 132 -1.53 21.47 -6.15
N ALA A 133 -1.67 22.40 -7.09
CA ALA A 133 -2.53 22.27 -8.27
C ALA A 133 -1.75 22.01 -9.58
N ASP A 134 -0.42 21.90 -9.52
CA ASP A 134 0.44 21.69 -10.71
C ASP A 134 0.98 20.25 -10.75
N GLU A 135 0.14 19.32 -11.20
CA GLU A 135 0.50 17.90 -11.35
C GLU A 135 1.68 17.69 -12.32
N GLU A 136 1.82 18.55 -13.33
CA GLU A 136 2.89 18.45 -14.31
C GLU A 136 4.23 18.88 -13.70
N ALA A 137 4.24 19.83 -12.75
CA ALA A 137 5.40 20.10 -11.93
C ALA A 137 5.78 18.92 -11.03
N ALA A 138 4.80 18.30 -10.35
CA ALA A 138 5.04 17.13 -9.52
C ALA A 138 5.62 15.95 -10.32
N LYS A 139 5.06 15.68 -11.51
CA LYS A 139 5.56 14.70 -12.47
C LYS A 139 6.98 15.00 -12.95
N ARG A 140 7.29 16.24 -13.31
CA ARG A 140 8.66 16.62 -13.71
C ARG A 140 9.65 16.43 -12.56
N ALA A 141 9.25 16.78 -11.35
CA ALA A 141 10.07 16.61 -10.16
C ALA A 141 10.34 15.12 -9.89
N TYR A 142 9.31 14.27 -9.94
CA TYR A 142 9.44 12.82 -9.84
C TYR A 142 10.43 12.26 -10.88
N LYS A 143 10.21 12.59 -12.16
CA LYS A 143 11.03 12.09 -13.28
C LYS A 143 12.45 12.67 -13.35
N SER A 144 12.79 13.63 -12.48
CA SER A 144 14.14 14.21 -12.42
C SER A 144 15.15 13.28 -11.76
N VAL A 145 14.69 12.25 -11.05
CA VAL A 145 15.52 11.24 -10.38
C VAL A 145 15.52 9.98 -11.24
N PRO A 146 16.69 9.43 -11.62
CA PRO A 146 16.77 8.11 -12.23
C PRO A 146 16.19 7.06 -11.28
N ASN A 147 15.16 6.35 -11.73
CA ASN A 147 14.43 5.42 -10.90
C ASN A 147 14.16 4.09 -11.62
N PRO A 148 14.81 2.98 -11.24
CA PRO A 148 14.54 1.66 -11.81
C PRO A 148 13.13 1.13 -11.53
N TYR A 149 12.41 1.70 -10.55
CA TYR A 149 11.04 1.31 -10.19
C TYR A 149 9.97 2.20 -10.82
N ALA A 150 10.34 3.08 -11.76
CA ALA A 150 9.38 3.84 -12.55
C ALA A 150 8.58 2.94 -13.53
N ASP A 151 9.01 1.69 -13.70
CA ASP A 151 8.30 0.63 -14.39
C ASP A 151 7.56 -0.25 -13.36
N ASP A 152 6.29 -0.54 -13.64
CA ASP A 152 5.40 -1.23 -12.71
C ASP A 152 5.85 -2.67 -12.44
N GLU A 153 6.41 -3.39 -13.42
CA GLU A 153 6.87 -4.77 -13.24
C GLU A 153 8.01 -4.82 -12.22
N ALA A 154 9.01 -3.94 -12.39
CA ALA A 154 10.13 -3.84 -11.45
C ALA A 154 9.67 -3.42 -10.04
N LYS A 155 8.72 -2.50 -9.96
CA LYS A 155 8.15 -2.01 -8.69
C LYS A 155 7.42 -3.12 -7.94
N PHE A 156 6.44 -3.78 -8.59
CA PHE A 156 5.64 -4.81 -7.96
C PHE A 156 6.46 -6.07 -7.61
N SER A 157 7.46 -6.41 -8.44
CA SER A 157 8.40 -7.50 -8.12
C SER A 157 9.16 -7.24 -6.80
N GLU A 158 9.61 -6.01 -6.59
CA GLU A 158 10.35 -5.63 -5.39
C GLU A 158 9.46 -5.54 -4.15
N LEU A 159 8.24 -4.98 -4.30
CA LEU A 159 7.23 -4.97 -3.24
C LEU A 159 6.87 -6.40 -2.80
N LEU A 160 6.64 -7.30 -3.76
CA LEU A 160 6.37 -8.70 -3.51
C LEU A 160 7.54 -9.36 -2.76
N ARG A 161 8.77 -9.18 -3.25
CA ARG A 161 9.99 -9.68 -2.60
C ARG A 161 10.07 -9.23 -1.14
N PHE A 162 9.78 -7.96 -0.86
CA PHE A 162 9.81 -7.41 0.49
C PHE A 162 8.74 -8.04 1.39
N PHE A 163 7.45 -7.96 1.00
CA PHE A 163 6.38 -8.43 1.88
C PHE A 163 6.39 -9.95 2.08
N ARG A 164 6.76 -10.72 1.05
CA ARG A 164 6.95 -12.18 1.16
C ARG A 164 8.18 -12.56 1.97
N GLY A 165 9.25 -11.77 1.87
CA GLY A 165 10.46 -11.95 2.67
C GLY A 165 10.28 -11.61 4.16
N ASN A 166 9.20 -10.91 4.51
CA ASN A 166 8.97 -10.39 5.86
C ASN A 166 7.54 -10.65 6.38
N PRO A 167 7.05 -11.92 6.38
CA PRO A 167 5.68 -12.24 6.77
C PRO A 167 5.34 -11.88 8.23
N GLN A 168 6.34 -11.79 9.11
CA GLN A 168 6.19 -11.39 10.50
C GLN A 168 5.67 -9.94 10.66
N LEU A 169 5.96 -9.05 9.71
CA LEU A 169 5.59 -7.63 9.80
C LEU A 169 4.08 -7.39 9.75
N TRP A 170 3.30 -8.36 9.26
CA TRP A 170 1.84 -8.32 9.25
C TRP A 170 1.21 -8.48 10.65
N GLN A 171 2.01 -8.92 11.63
CA GLN A 171 1.57 -9.19 13.00
C GLN A 171 2.27 -8.30 14.03
N GLU A 172 3.41 -7.70 13.66
CA GLU A 172 4.20 -6.83 14.53
C GLU A 172 3.55 -5.45 14.69
N THR A 173 2.86 -5.23 15.81
CA THR A 173 2.50 -3.88 16.26
C THR A 173 3.65 -3.27 17.03
N HIS A 174 4.05 -2.04 16.69
CA HIS A 174 4.93 -1.28 17.56
C HIS A 174 4.15 -0.90 18.82
N GLN A 175 4.55 -1.43 19.97
CA GLN A 175 4.23 -0.78 21.23
C GLN A 175 5.10 0.48 21.35
N PRO A 176 4.50 1.64 21.71
CA PRO A 176 5.23 2.89 21.90
C PRO A 176 6.30 2.79 23.01
#